data_AF-A0A7J2XAT5-F1
#
_entry.id   AF-A0A7J2XAT5-F1
#
_cell.length_a   1.000
_cell.length_b   1.000
_cell.length_c   1.000
_cell.angle_alpha   90.00
_cell.angle_beta   90.00
_cell.angle_gamma   90.00
#
_symmetry.space_group_name_H-M   'P 1'
#
loop_
_entity.id
_entity.type
_entity.pdbx_description
1 polymer ?
#
loop_
_entity_poly.entity_id
_entity_poly.type
_entity_poly.pdbx_seq_one_letter_code
_entity_poly.pdbx_strand_id
1 'polypeptide(L)'
;MRSTPYSRMCKRIFGRFFKRLKVEEVERNHLLEKADIRMTYEEYYSRAIMNVLITSFASLVISILIHKILGSSLTALLIFLLPSISTLLLSSYYIYLPESRAKARAKKIDLLLPYVTNFIATMSSAGISPAEIFKKLSKVELYGEVQKEAKKIAKEIYIMGIDTITALKHAIE
;
A
#
# COMPACT_ATOMS: atom_id res chain seq x y z
N MET A 1 -4.49 -0.27 -1.71
CA MET A 1 -5.44 0.31 -0.70
C MET A 1 -5.60 1.80 -0.99
N ARG A 2 -6.77 2.40 -0.74
CA ARG A 2 -7.02 3.83 -1.04
C ARG A 2 -7.40 4.59 0.24
N SER A 3 -7.12 5.89 0.24
CA SER A 3 -7.61 6.82 1.26
C SER A 3 -9.14 6.79 1.36
N THR A 4 -9.66 6.68 2.57
CA THR A 4 -11.09 6.70 2.91
C THR A 4 -11.37 7.79 3.95
N PRO A 5 -12.65 8.18 4.17
CA PRO A 5 -12.99 9.13 5.24
C PRO A 5 -12.46 8.70 6.62
N TYR A 6 -12.54 7.39 6.90
CA TYR A 6 -12.03 6.79 8.13
C TYR A 6 -10.51 6.96 8.27
N SER A 7 -9.72 6.67 7.23
CA SER A 7 -8.26 6.79 7.32
C SER A 7 -7.80 8.24 7.45
N ARG A 8 -8.50 9.19 6.80
CA ARG A 8 -8.26 10.63 6.99
C ARG A 8 -8.59 11.09 8.40
N MET A 9 -9.68 10.59 9.00
CA MET A 9 -9.99 10.85 10.41
C MET A 9 -8.87 10.31 11.32
N CYS A 10 -8.42 9.08 11.11
CA CYS A 10 -7.31 8.50 11.88
C CYS A 10 -6.05 9.36 11.77
N LYS A 11 -5.71 9.82 10.57
CA LYS A 11 -4.58 10.73 10.34
C LYS A 11 -4.71 12.05 11.12
N ARG A 12 -5.91 12.61 11.29
CA ARG A 12 -6.09 13.83 12.11
C ARG A 12 -5.82 13.59 13.59
N ILE A 13 -6.21 12.41 14.08
CA ILE A 13 -6.04 12.02 15.50
C ILE A 13 -4.56 11.73 15.79
N PHE A 14 -3.92 10.89 14.97
CA PHE A 14 -2.56 10.42 15.23
C PHE A 14 -1.46 11.19 14.48
N GLY A 15 -1.80 12.07 13.54
CA GLY A 15 -0.82 12.80 12.73
C GLY A 15 0.15 13.66 13.54
N ARG A 16 -0.27 14.21 14.69
CA ARG A 16 0.63 14.94 15.59
C ARG A 16 1.71 14.05 16.20
N PHE A 17 1.41 12.77 16.42
CA PHE A 17 2.36 11.80 16.95
C PHE A 17 3.44 11.45 15.92
N PHE A 18 3.04 11.17 14.67
CA PHE A 18 3.97 10.85 13.58
C PHE A 18 4.88 12.03 13.22
N LYS A 19 4.35 13.27 13.19
CA LYS A 19 5.16 14.48 12.95
C LYS A 19 6.23 14.72 14.02
N ARG A 20 5.96 14.35 15.27
CA ARG A 20 6.94 14.49 16.37
C ARG A 20 8.07 13.47 16.28
N LEU A 21 7.80 12.30 15.72
CA LEU A 21 8.78 11.23 15.57
C LEU A 21 9.80 11.48 14.45
N LYS A 22 9.67 12.58 13.68
CA LYS A 22 10.52 12.91 12.50
C LYS A 22 10.76 11.69 11.60
N VAL A 23 9.73 10.85 11.44
CA VAL A 23 9.85 9.67 10.59
C VAL A 23 10.11 10.16 9.17
N GLU A 24 11.14 9.63 8.52
CA GLU A 24 11.51 10.00 7.16
C GLU A 24 10.38 9.59 6.20
N GLU A 25 9.47 10.53 5.94
CA GLU A 25 8.22 10.27 5.24
C GLU A 25 8.45 9.83 3.79
N VAL A 26 9.51 10.35 3.16
CA VAL A 26 9.78 10.13 1.73
C VAL A 26 10.10 8.66 1.45
N GLU A 27 11.09 8.09 2.13
CA GLU A 27 11.49 6.69 1.91
C GLU A 27 10.36 5.71 2.23
N ARG A 28 9.60 5.98 3.30
CA ARG A 28 8.50 5.13 3.73
C ARG A 28 7.26 5.25 2.83
N ASN A 29 7.00 6.44 2.27
CA ASN A 29 5.96 6.63 1.26
C ASN A 29 6.30 5.88 -0.02
N HIS A 30 7.57 5.88 -0.43
CA HIS A 30 8.01 5.16 -1.63
C HIS A 30 7.78 3.65 -1.53
N LEU A 31 7.93 3.04 -0.34
CA LEU A 31 7.55 1.63 -0.13
C LEU A 31 6.05 1.38 -0.36
N LEU A 32 5.20 2.28 0.11
CA LEU A 32 3.75 2.18 -0.08
C LEU A 32 3.36 2.36 -1.56
N GLU A 33 4.02 3.27 -2.24
CA GLU A 33 3.83 3.49 -3.68
C GLU A 33 4.24 2.25 -4.50
N LYS A 34 5.40 1.66 -4.22
CA LYS A 34 5.84 0.39 -4.81
C LYS A 34 4.81 -0.72 -4.61
N ALA A 35 4.10 -0.72 -3.48
CA ALA A 35 3.04 -1.67 -3.16
C ALA A 35 1.65 -1.35 -3.77
N ASP A 36 1.52 -0.31 -4.60
CA ASP A 36 0.24 0.25 -5.09
C ASP A 36 -0.75 0.57 -3.94
N ILE A 37 -0.19 1.08 -2.84
CA ILE A 37 -0.96 1.62 -1.71
C ILE A 37 -1.05 3.13 -1.87
N ARG A 38 -2.23 3.60 -2.27
CA ARG A 38 -2.56 5.01 -2.51
C ARG A 38 -2.98 5.72 -1.23
N MET A 39 -2.10 5.70 -0.25
CA MET A 39 -2.24 6.35 1.05
C MET A 39 -0.86 6.87 1.47
N THR A 40 -0.81 8.00 2.18
CA THR A 40 0.45 8.45 2.76
C THR A 40 0.84 7.53 3.93
N TYR A 41 2.13 7.45 4.25
CA TYR A 41 2.67 6.69 5.38
C TYR A 41 1.93 7.01 6.67
N GLU A 42 1.80 8.30 6.99
CA GLU A 42 1.04 8.77 8.15
C GLU A 42 -0.41 8.24 8.14
N GLU A 43 -1.07 8.22 6.98
CA GLU A 43 -2.46 7.81 6.87
C GLU A 43 -2.63 6.29 7.05
N TYR A 44 -1.71 5.52 6.46
CA TYR A 44 -1.70 4.06 6.55
C TYR A 44 -1.45 3.61 7.99
N TYR A 45 -0.40 4.12 8.64
CA TYR A 45 -0.06 3.72 10.01
C TYR A 45 -1.02 4.29 11.05
N SER A 46 -1.58 5.49 10.85
CA SER A 46 -2.66 6.00 11.71
C SER A 46 -3.90 5.09 11.65
N ARG A 47 -4.25 4.59 10.47
CA ARG A 47 -5.34 3.61 10.31
C ARG A 47 -5.00 2.27 10.95
N ALA A 48 -3.76 1.80 10.83
CA ALA A 48 -3.31 0.57 11.45
C ALA A 48 -3.40 0.64 12.99
N ILE A 49 -2.88 1.72 13.59
CA ILE A 49 -2.98 1.96 15.04
C ILE A 49 -4.44 2.00 15.48
N MET A 50 -5.31 2.73 14.77
CA MET A 50 -6.72 2.79 15.12
C MET A 50 -7.38 1.40 15.08
N ASN A 51 -7.12 0.62 14.03
CA ASN A 51 -7.66 -0.73 13.92
C ASN A 51 -7.15 -1.66 15.03
N VAL A 52 -5.86 -1.57 15.38
CA VAL A 52 -5.27 -2.34 16.48
C VAL A 52 -5.91 -1.98 17.82
N LEU A 53 -6.14 -0.68 18.09
CA LEU A 53 -6.83 -0.24 19.31
C LEU A 53 -8.27 -0.75 19.38
N ILE A 54 -9.03 -0.64 18.28
CA ILE A 54 -10.41 -1.12 18.22
C ILE A 54 -10.47 -2.64 18.43
N THR A 55 -9.60 -3.40 17.76
CA THR A 55 -9.54 -4.86 17.91
C THR A 55 -9.12 -5.27 19.32
N SER A 56 -8.13 -4.58 19.90
CA SER A 56 -7.69 -4.82 21.28
C SER A 56 -8.85 -4.59 22.26
N PHE A 57 -9.57 -3.46 22.15
CA PHE A 57 -10.71 -3.17 23.00
C PHE A 57 -11.86 -4.18 22.82
N ALA A 58 -12.21 -4.51 21.58
CA ALA A 58 -13.24 -5.51 21.29
C ALA A 58 -12.88 -6.89 21.84
N SER A 59 -11.63 -7.33 21.66
CA SER A 59 -11.16 -8.62 22.17
C SER A 59 -11.16 -8.68 23.70
N LEU A 60 -10.88 -7.57 24.38
CA LEU A 60 -10.94 -7.46 25.84
C LEU A 60 -12.39 -7.60 26.32
N VAL A 61 -13.33 -6.88 25.69
CA VAL A 61 -14.76 -6.98 26.02
C VAL A 61 -15.28 -8.41 25.81
N ILE A 62 -14.94 -9.04 24.68
CA ILE A 62 -15.32 -10.42 24.38
C ILE A 62 -14.75 -11.38 25.43
N SER A 63 -13.48 -11.21 25.81
CA SER A 63 -12.85 -12.08 26.79
C SER A 63 -13.48 -11.97 28.19
N ILE A 64 -13.88 -10.75 28.60
CA ILE A 64 -14.62 -10.53 29.86
C ILE A 64 -15.99 -11.21 29.81
N LEU A 65 -16.71 -11.10 28.69
CA LEU A 65 -18.02 -11.74 28.52
C LEU A 65 -17.91 -13.27 28.62
N ILE A 66 -16.91 -13.86 27.96
CA ILE A 66 -16.64 -15.30 28.03
C ILE A 66 -16.35 -15.74 29.48
N HIS A 67 -15.52 -14.98 30.19
CA HIS A 67 -15.21 -15.26 31.59
C HIS A 67 -16.47 -15.21 32.48
N LYS A 68 -17.37 -14.26 32.25
CA LYS A 68 -18.63 -14.14 33.01
C LYS A 68 -19.59 -15.31 32.77
N ILE A 69 -19.58 -15.92 31.59
CA ILE A 69 -20.47 -17.04 31.25
C ILE A 69 -19.93 -18.37 31.80
N LEU A 70 -18.62 -18.64 31.66
CA LEU A 70 -18.04 -19.94 32.00
C LEU A 70 -17.50 -20.02 33.44
N GLY A 71 -17.12 -18.90 34.07
CA GLY A 71 -16.79 -18.83 35.50
C GLY A 71 -15.62 -19.68 35.99
N SER A 72 -14.68 -20.10 35.11
CA SER A 72 -13.56 -20.98 35.47
C SER A 72 -12.22 -20.24 35.55
N SER A 73 -11.27 -20.73 36.36
CA SER A 73 -9.92 -20.11 36.50
C SER A 73 -9.14 -20.04 35.18
N LEU A 74 -9.38 -20.98 34.26
CA LEU A 74 -8.79 -20.97 32.92
C LEU A 74 -9.27 -19.78 32.07
N THR A 75 -10.52 -19.34 32.26
CA THR A 75 -11.06 -18.19 31.52
C THR A 75 -10.53 -16.85 32.02
N ALA A 76 -10.03 -16.78 33.26
CA ALA A 76 -9.34 -15.58 33.77
C ALA A 76 -8.02 -15.32 33.01
N LEU A 77 -7.30 -16.38 32.64
CA LEU A 77 -6.08 -16.31 31.83
C LEU A 77 -6.38 -15.75 30.42
N LEU A 78 -7.54 -16.09 29.85
CA LEU A 78 -7.95 -15.60 28.52
C LEU A 78 -8.18 -14.09 28.47
N ILE A 79 -8.49 -13.44 29.60
CA ILE A 79 -8.68 -11.97 29.66
C ILE A 79 -7.43 -11.23 29.22
N PHE A 80 -6.25 -11.76 29.54
CA PHE A 80 -4.98 -11.16 29.16
C PHE A 80 -4.43 -11.72 27.84
N LEU A 81 -4.58 -13.02 27.58
CA LEU A 81 -4.03 -13.65 26.39
C LEU A 81 -4.74 -13.21 25.10
N LEU A 82 -6.08 -13.15 25.09
CA LEU A 82 -6.84 -12.89 23.87
C LEU A 82 -6.53 -11.49 23.29
N PRO A 83 -6.51 -10.40 24.09
CA PRO A 83 -6.17 -9.08 23.58
C PRO A 83 -4.70 -8.95 23.19
N SER A 84 -3.81 -9.59 23.95
CA SER A 84 -2.36 -9.55 23.67
C SER A 84 -2.04 -10.22 22.33
N ILE A 85 -2.56 -11.43 22.10
CA ILE A 85 -2.32 -12.19 20.88
C ILE A 85 -2.94 -11.47 19.67
N SER A 86 -4.19 -11.01 19.78
CA SER A 86 -4.86 -10.32 18.67
C SER A 86 -4.14 -9.02 18.27
N THR A 87 -3.65 -8.24 19.25
CA THR A 87 -2.87 -7.03 19.03
C THR A 87 -1.54 -7.34 18.33
N LEU A 88 -0.83 -8.39 18.76
CA LEU A 88 0.44 -8.81 18.16
C LEU A 88 0.28 -9.28 16.71
N LEU A 89 -0.74 -10.10 16.45
CA LEU A 89 -1.01 -10.62 15.10
C LEU A 89 -1.37 -9.49 14.14
N LEU A 90 -2.27 -8.59 14.56
CA LEU A 90 -2.76 -7.52 13.70
C LEU A 90 -1.70 -6.45 13.45
N SER A 91 -0.90 -6.09 14.45
CA SER A 91 0.20 -5.13 14.29
C SER A 91 1.27 -5.67 13.34
N SER A 92 1.69 -6.93 13.52
CA SER A 92 2.61 -7.61 12.61
C SER A 92 2.08 -7.62 11.18
N TYR A 93 0.81 -7.99 10.99
CA TYR A 93 0.17 -7.98 9.68
C TYR A 93 0.29 -6.63 8.96
N TYR A 94 -0.04 -5.52 9.63
CA TYR A 94 0.03 -4.19 9.01
C TYR A 94 1.46 -3.74 8.68
N ILE A 95 2.46 -4.19 9.45
CA ILE A 95 3.87 -3.89 9.21
C ILE A 95 4.41 -4.66 7.99
N TYR A 96 4.09 -5.95 7.87
CA TYR A 96 4.61 -6.81 6.79
C TYR A 96 3.87 -6.67 5.46
N LEU A 97 2.58 -6.26 5.50
CA LEU A 97 1.74 -6.14 4.31
C LEU A 97 2.34 -5.29 3.16
N PRO A 98 2.85 -4.06 3.37
CA PRO A 98 3.37 -3.24 2.27
C PRO A 98 4.59 -3.86 1.61
N GLU A 99 5.54 -4.38 2.39
CA GLU A 99 6.76 -5.01 1.87
C GLU A 99 6.43 -6.29 1.09
N SER A 100 5.55 -7.13 1.63
CA SER A 100 5.09 -8.34 0.95
C SER A 100 4.42 -8.03 -0.40
N ARG A 101 3.54 -7.01 -0.44
CA ARG A 101 2.89 -6.58 -1.67
C ARG A 101 3.87 -5.98 -2.68
N ALA A 102 4.80 -5.14 -2.24
CA ALA A 102 5.83 -4.58 -3.10
C ALA A 102 6.68 -5.69 -3.74
N LYS A 103 7.14 -6.68 -2.96
CA LYS A 103 7.90 -7.83 -3.48
C LYS A 103 7.10 -8.69 -4.47
N ALA A 104 5.84 -8.99 -4.14
CA ALA A 104 4.97 -9.75 -5.03
C ALA A 104 4.73 -9.03 -6.37
N ARG A 105 4.67 -7.70 -6.34
CA ARG A 105 4.50 -6.86 -7.51
C ARG A 105 5.78 -6.74 -8.35
N ALA A 106 6.92 -6.52 -7.71
CA ALA A 106 8.23 -6.53 -8.37
C ALA A 106 8.44 -7.82 -9.15
N LYS A 107 8.19 -8.98 -8.53
CA LYS A 107 8.28 -10.29 -9.19
C LYS A 107 7.39 -10.40 -10.45
N LYS A 108 6.20 -9.80 -10.44
CA LYS A 108 5.29 -9.79 -11.62
C LYS A 108 5.82 -8.88 -12.73
N ILE A 109 6.44 -7.76 -12.37
CA ILE A 109 7.08 -6.84 -13.32
C ILE A 109 8.30 -7.52 -13.96
N ASP A 110 9.20 -8.07 -13.15
CA ASP A 110 10.43 -8.71 -13.60
C ASP A 110 10.16 -9.84 -14.60
N LEU A 111 9.11 -10.64 -14.34
CA LEU A 111 8.70 -11.74 -15.22
C LEU A 111 8.26 -11.27 -16.62
N LEU A 112 7.68 -10.08 -16.71
CA LEU A 112 7.16 -9.52 -17.97
C LEU A 112 8.13 -8.55 -18.64
N LEU A 113 9.17 -8.13 -17.94
CA LEU A 113 10.12 -7.10 -18.38
C LEU A 113 10.75 -7.42 -19.75
N PRO A 114 11.21 -8.66 -20.05
CA PRO A 114 11.80 -8.96 -21.36
C PRO A 114 10.81 -8.77 -22.52
N TYR A 115 9.55 -9.14 -22.32
CA TYR A 115 8.50 -8.99 -23.33
C TYR A 115 8.14 -7.54 -23.56
N VAL A 116 8.06 -6.74 -22.49
CA VAL A 116 7.79 -5.30 -22.58
C VAL A 116 8.96 -4.58 -23.27
N THR A 117 10.20 -4.95 -22.97
CA THR A 117 11.38 -4.36 -23.63
C THR A 117 11.38 -4.65 -25.12
N ASN A 118 11.03 -5.87 -25.55
CA ASN A 118 10.90 -6.19 -26.98
C ASN A 118 9.78 -5.37 -27.64
N PHE A 119 8.64 -5.22 -26.97
CA PHE A 119 7.56 -4.36 -27.45
C PHE A 119 8.02 -2.90 -27.63
N ILE A 120 8.69 -2.33 -26.62
CA ILE A 120 9.22 -0.96 -26.67
C ILE A 120 10.26 -0.83 -27.80
N ALA A 121 11.19 -1.78 -27.93
CA ALA A 121 12.21 -1.79 -28.97
C ALA A 121 11.58 -1.81 -30.37
N THR A 122 10.64 -2.72 -30.62
CA THR A 122 9.92 -2.84 -31.90
C THR A 122 9.22 -1.53 -32.27
N MET A 123 8.51 -0.94 -31.32
CA MET A 123 7.79 0.32 -31.54
C MET A 123 8.75 1.50 -31.75
N SER A 124 9.85 1.52 -31.03
CA SER A 124 10.89 2.56 -31.16
C SER A 124 11.58 2.47 -32.52
N SER A 125 11.89 1.25 -32.99
CA SER A 125 12.43 1.02 -34.34
C SER A 125 11.47 1.43 -35.46
N ALA A 126 10.15 1.38 -35.20
CA ALA A 126 9.13 1.91 -36.09
C ALA A 126 8.97 3.45 -36.02
N GLY A 127 9.81 4.15 -35.26
CA GLY A 127 9.79 5.60 -35.11
C GLY A 127 8.67 6.15 -34.21
N ILE A 128 8.04 5.30 -33.40
CA ILE A 128 6.93 5.70 -32.53
C ILE A 128 7.49 6.43 -31.30
N SER A 129 6.91 7.59 -30.97
CA SER A 129 7.37 8.40 -29.84
C SER A 129 7.18 7.69 -28.48
N PRO A 130 8.04 7.94 -27.47
CA PRO A 130 7.90 7.35 -26.13
C PRO A 130 6.53 7.58 -25.50
N ALA A 131 5.97 8.79 -25.65
CA ALA A 131 4.63 9.11 -25.17
C ALA A 131 3.57 8.17 -25.74
N GLU A 132 3.63 7.86 -27.04
CA GLU A 132 2.68 6.97 -27.70
C GLU A 132 2.94 5.49 -27.34
N ILE A 133 4.20 5.10 -27.16
CA ILE A 133 4.57 3.76 -26.67
C ILE A 133 3.94 3.51 -25.31
N PHE A 134 4.14 4.39 -24.32
CA PHE A 134 3.53 4.24 -22.99
C PHE A 134 1.99 4.29 -23.04
N LYS A 135 1.40 5.09 -23.93
CA LYS A 135 -0.05 5.07 -24.18
C LYS A 135 -0.53 3.73 -24.69
N LYS A 136 0.15 3.11 -25.65
CA LYS A 136 -0.21 1.78 -26.17
C LYS A 136 0.01 0.71 -25.12
N LEU A 137 1.13 0.74 -24.41
CA LEU A 137 1.44 -0.17 -23.31
C LEU A 137 0.38 -0.12 -22.20
N SER A 138 -0.14 1.08 -21.89
CA SER A 138 -1.22 1.27 -20.91
C SER A 138 -2.55 0.59 -21.27
N LYS A 139 -2.73 0.16 -22.52
CA LYS A 139 -3.95 -0.50 -23.02
C LYS A 139 -3.81 -2.02 -23.13
N VAL A 140 -2.60 -2.56 -23.06
CA VAL A 140 -2.36 -4.00 -23.23
C VAL A 140 -2.42 -4.70 -21.87
N GLU A 141 -3.58 -5.27 -21.54
CA GLU A 141 -3.83 -5.90 -20.24
C GLU A 141 -2.91 -7.11 -19.94
N LEU A 142 -2.40 -7.76 -21.00
CA LEU A 142 -1.46 -8.88 -20.89
C LEU A 142 -0.20 -8.53 -20.06
N TYR A 143 0.22 -7.26 -20.05
CA TYR A 143 1.40 -6.83 -19.31
C TYR A 143 1.14 -6.50 -17.82
N GLY A 144 -0.09 -6.70 -17.33
CA GLY A 144 -0.42 -6.71 -15.90
C GLY A 144 0.08 -5.49 -15.12
N GLU A 145 1.02 -5.70 -14.20
CA GLU A 145 1.55 -4.63 -13.35
C GLU A 145 2.35 -3.57 -14.12
N VAL A 146 2.98 -3.95 -15.23
CA VAL A 146 3.70 -3.01 -16.11
C VAL A 146 2.71 -2.11 -16.86
N GLN A 147 1.58 -2.67 -17.30
CA GLN A 147 0.49 -1.90 -17.90
C GLN A 147 -0.06 -0.85 -16.93
N LYS A 148 -0.15 -1.17 -15.63
CA LYS A 148 -0.59 -0.21 -14.61
C LYS A 148 0.40 0.94 -14.43
N GLU A 149 1.70 0.68 -14.45
CA GLU A 149 2.72 1.74 -14.39
C GLU A 149 2.71 2.59 -15.66
N ALA A 150 2.64 1.95 -16.84
CA ALA A 150 2.49 2.65 -18.11
C ALA A 150 1.24 3.54 -18.14
N LYS A 151 0.16 3.12 -17.49
CA LYS A 151 -1.08 3.90 -17.34
C LYS A 151 -0.91 5.14 -16.47
N LYS A 152 -0.02 5.13 -15.47
CA LYS A 152 0.30 6.34 -14.69
C LYS A 152 1.03 7.36 -15.57
N ILE A 153 2.07 6.93 -16.28
CA ILE A 153 2.84 7.77 -17.22
C ILE A 153 1.91 8.34 -18.31
N ALA A 154 1.10 7.50 -18.95
CA ALA A 154 0.16 7.93 -19.98
C ALA A 154 -0.89 8.91 -19.43
N LYS A 155 -1.33 8.75 -18.18
CA LYS A 155 -2.24 9.71 -17.54
C LYS A 155 -1.56 11.06 -17.33
N GLU A 156 -0.32 11.10 -16.86
CA GLU A 156 0.41 12.36 -16.69
C GLU A 156 0.53 13.12 -18.01
N ILE A 157 0.91 12.42 -19.08
CA ILE A 157 1.11 13.05 -20.39
C ILE A 157 -0.22 13.50 -21.00
N TYR A 158 -1.18 12.58 -21.17
CA TYR A 158 -2.37 12.83 -21.99
C TYR A 158 -3.56 13.42 -21.23
N ILE A 159 -3.61 13.26 -19.91
CA ILE A 159 -4.72 13.76 -19.09
C ILE A 159 -4.28 14.98 -18.28
N MET A 160 -3.06 14.98 -17.74
CA MET A 160 -2.57 16.07 -16.90
C MET A 160 -1.75 17.11 -17.68
N GLY A 161 -1.43 16.83 -18.96
CA GLY A 161 -0.70 17.75 -19.83
C GLY A 161 0.77 17.93 -19.44
N ILE A 162 1.34 17.00 -18.68
CA ILE A 162 2.74 17.03 -18.27
C ILE A 162 3.59 16.61 -19.48
N ASP A 163 4.72 17.28 -19.69
CA ASP A 163 5.62 16.93 -20.77
C ASP A 163 6.19 15.51 -20.59
N THR A 164 6.58 14.88 -21.70
CA THR A 164 6.98 13.47 -21.69
C THR A 164 8.23 13.23 -20.84
N ILE A 165 9.16 14.17 -20.80
CA ILE A 165 10.42 14.03 -20.06
C ILE A 165 10.15 14.12 -18.55
N THR A 166 9.38 15.12 -18.12
CA THR A 166 8.98 15.28 -16.72
C THR A 166 8.14 14.11 -16.22
N ALA A 167 7.19 13.63 -17.03
CA ALA A 167 6.38 12.45 -16.66
C ALA A 167 7.24 11.18 -16.51
N LEU A 168 8.27 11.01 -17.33
CA LEU A 168 9.23 9.90 -17.17
C LEU A 168 10.12 10.08 -15.94
N LYS A 169 10.53 11.31 -15.63
CA LYS A 169 11.29 11.61 -14.41
C LYS A 169 10.50 11.27 -13.15
N HIS A 170 9.23 11.67 -13.08
CA HIS A 170 8.34 11.29 -11.97
C HIS A 170 8.17 9.78 -11.83
N ALA A 171 8.23 9.02 -12.93
CA ALA A 171 8.08 7.56 -12.87
C ALA A 171 9.33 6.83 -12.36
N ILE A 172 10.48 7.51 -12.30
CA ILE A 172 11.75 6.97 -11.80
C ILE A 172 11.94 7.27 -10.32
N GLU A 173 11.45 8.44 -9.87
CA GLU A 173 11.50 8.93 -8.48
C GLU A 173 10.46 8.28 -7.57
#